data_AF-A0A915YPW8-F1
#
_entry.id   AF-A0A915YPW8-F1
#
_cell.length_a   1.000
_cell.length_b   1.000
_cell.length_c   1.000
_cell.angle_alpha   90.00
_cell.angle_beta   90.00
_cell.angle_gamma   90.00
#
_symmetry.space_group_name_H-M   'P 1'
#
loop_
_entity.id
_entity.type
_entity.pdbx_description
1 polymer ?
#
loop_
_entity_poly.entity_id
_entity_poly.type
_entity_poly.pdbx_seq_one_letter_code
_entity_poly.pdbx_strand_id
1 'polypeptide(L)'
;MAKEIVNEIKLQHEMDFHENIIRFYGITTTENQSDNSKKYLLVLEYADSGTLRSYLNERFEELSWNDKLDLAFQLTNAILYLHDQEIVHRDLNSNDILVHKNTIKLSDFGLRETPIPNTPDDYVMTYTDCWNDKPENRPTINQNLQFHQI
;
A
#
# COMPACT_ATOMS: atom_id res chain seq x y z
N MET A 1 13.76 7.87 -6.91
CA MET A 1 14.11 6.65 -6.13
C MET A 1 14.48 6.93 -4.67
N ALA A 2 15.71 7.34 -4.30
CA ALA A 2 16.09 7.45 -2.88
C ALA A 2 15.22 8.45 -2.06
N LYS A 3 14.85 9.59 -2.65
CA LYS A 3 13.97 10.58 -2.01
C LYS A 3 12.54 10.07 -1.82
N GLU A 4 12.03 9.25 -2.75
CA GLU A 4 10.69 8.68 -2.67
C GLU A 4 10.60 7.64 -1.56
N ILE A 5 11.59 6.74 -1.49
CA ILE A 5 11.72 5.74 -0.41
C ILE A 5 11.77 6.43 0.97
N VAL A 6 12.55 7.50 1.10
CA VAL A 6 12.63 8.24 2.37
C VAL A 6 11.28 8.90 2.73
N ASN A 7 10.54 9.41 1.76
CA ASN A 7 9.22 9.99 2.00
C ASN A 7 8.21 8.91 2.43
N GLU A 8 8.23 7.75 1.80
CA GLU A 8 7.36 6.62 2.16
C GLU A 8 7.62 6.16 3.59
N ILE A 9 8.89 5.97 3.97
CA ILE A 9 9.26 5.58 5.35
C ILE A 9 8.77 6.61 6.38
N LYS A 10 8.82 7.91 6.04
CA LYS A 10 8.28 8.97 6.91
C LYS A 10 6.77 8.86 7.07
N LEU A 11 6.04 8.70 5.97
CA LEU A 11 4.59 8.53 6.00
C LEU A 11 4.22 7.27 6.80
N GLN A 12 4.87 6.14 6.55
CA GLN A 12 4.63 4.91 7.29
C GLN A 12 4.85 5.11 8.79
N HIS A 13 5.91 5.80 9.20
CA HIS A 13 6.17 6.10 10.60
C HIS A 13 5.13 7.04 11.21
N GLU A 14 4.68 8.05 10.47
CA GLU A 14 3.62 8.96 10.94
C GLU A 14 2.29 8.23 11.11
N MET A 15 2.07 7.10 10.43
CA MET A 15 0.79 6.38 10.43
C MET A 15 0.77 5.12 11.30
N ASP A 16 1.91 4.69 11.84
CA ASP A 16 2.08 3.40 12.52
C ASP A 16 1.34 3.25 13.87
N PHE A 17 0.68 4.32 14.34
CA PHE A 17 -0.09 4.30 15.58
C PHE A 17 -1.50 3.72 15.43
N HIS A 18 -2.02 3.62 14.21
CA HIS A 18 -3.33 3.02 13.97
C HIS A 18 -3.28 1.49 14.07
N GLU A 19 -4.26 0.87 14.74
CA GLU A 19 -4.23 -0.57 15.03
C GLU A 19 -4.20 -1.45 13.77
N ASN A 20 -4.85 -0.98 12.69
CA ASN A 20 -4.91 -1.64 11.39
C ASN A 20 -3.81 -1.23 10.41
N ILE A 21 -2.76 -0.54 10.85
CA ILE A 21 -1.57 -0.25 10.06
C ILE A 21 -0.39 -1.02 10.65
N ILE A 22 0.46 -1.58 9.79
CA ILE A 22 1.65 -2.31 10.24
C ILE A 22 2.61 -1.37 10.96
N ARG A 23 3.07 -1.75 12.16
CA ARG A 23 4.01 -0.88 12.87
C ARG A 23 5.38 -0.85 12.22
N PHE A 24 5.98 0.33 12.17
CA PHE A 24 7.35 0.54 11.75
C PHE A 24 8.24 0.80 12.97
N TYR A 25 9.24 -0.06 13.20
CA TYR A 25 10.16 0.07 14.32
C TYR A 25 11.47 0.78 13.97
N GLY A 26 11.83 0.82 12.68
CA GLY A 26 13.02 1.52 12.22
C GLY A 26 13.74 0.83 11.06
N ILE A 27 14.96 1.29 10.81
CA ILE A 27 15.84 0.78 9.75
C ILE A 27 17.09 0.18 10.40
N THR A 28 17.53 -0.97 9.91
CA THR A 28 18.82 -1.55 10.26
C THR A 28 19.67 -1.79 9.01
N THR A 29 20.96 -2.03 9.20
CA THR A 29 21.91 -2.27 8.12
C THR A 29 22.67 -3.57 8.34
N THR A 30 22.87 -4.32 7.27
CA THR A 30 23.83 -5.43 7.22
C THR A 30 24.90 -5.15 6.17
N GLU A 31 26.11 -5.58 6.43
CA GLU A 31 27.21 -5.49 5.47
C GLU A 31 27.25 -6.74 4.60
N ASN A 32 27.38 -6.56 3.29
CA ASN A 32 27.60 -7.65 2.37
C ASN A 32 29.10 -7.96 2.30
N GLN A 33 29.50 -9.14 2.77
CA GLN A 33 30.91 -9.53 2.86
C GLN A 33 31.60 -9.64 1.49
N SER A 34 30.84 -9.75 0.38
CA SER A 34 31.42 -9.90 -0.96
C SER A 34 31.89 -8.60 -1.60
N ASP A 35 31.27 -7.45 -1.28
CA ASP A 35 31.53 -6.17 -1.95
C ASP A 35 31.56 -4.95 -1.01
N ASN A 36 31.49 -5.16 0.32
CA ASN A 36 31.37 -4.11 1.33
C ASN A 36 30.18 -3.16 1.13
N SER A 37 29.16 -3.55 0.35
CA SER A 37 27.93 -2.78 0.23
C SER A 37 27.07 -2.87 1.49
N LYS A 38 26.37 -1.78 1.81
CA LYS A 38 25.39 -1.74 2.91
C LYS A 38 24.02 -2.11 2.36
N LYS A 39 23.42 -3.16 2.91
CA LYS A 39 22.01 -3.50 2.68
C LYS A 39 21.17 -2.92 3.82
N TYR A 40 20.23 -2.05 3.48
CA TYR A 40 19.26 -1.51 4.41
C TYR A 40 18.07 -2.46 4.52
N LEU A 41 17.55 -2.65 5.73
CA LEU A 41 16.42 -3.49 6.04
C LEU A 41 15.41 -2.70 6.87
N LEU A 42 14.12 -2.84 6.57
CA LEU A 42 13.03 -2.31 7.39
C LEU A 42 12.72 -3.29 8.53
N VAL A 43 12.52 -2.75 9.73
CA VAL A 43 12.09 -3.51 10.91
C VAL A 43 10.61 -3.19 11.13
N LEU A 44 9.75 -4.16 10.89
CA LEU A 44 8.29 -4.03 10.94
C LEU A 44 7.67 -4.93 12.01
N GLU A 45 6.44 -4.64 12.42
CA GLU A 45 5.60 -5.58 13.15
C GLU A 45 5.51 -6.91 12.41
N TYR A 46 5.59 -8.02 13.17
CA TYR A 46 5.45 -9.34 12.61
C TYR A 46 3.97 -9.73 12.56
N ALA A 47 3.45 -9.98 11.35
CA ALA A 47 2.13 -10.53 11.11
C ALA A 47 2.22 -12.05 10.91
N ASP A 48 1.60 -12.80 11.83
CA ASP A 48 1.76 -14.25 11.97
C ASP A 48 0.93 -15.07 10.99
N SER A 49 0.01 -14.44 10.25
CA SER A 49 -0.95 -15.12 9.39
C SER A 49 -0.75 -14.79 7.89
N GLY A 50 0.40 -14.20 7.54
CA GLY A 50 0.75 -13.88 6.15
C GLY A 50 -0.10 -12.76 5.55
N THR A 51 -0.21 -12.75 4.22
CA THR A 51 -1.04 -11.79 3.48
C THR A 51 -2.52 -12.17 3.56
N LEU A 52 -3.42 -11.20 3.40
CA LEU A 52 -4.86 -11.42 3.35
C LEU A 52 -5.21 -12.39 2.21
N ARG A 53 -4.49 -12.33 1.09
CA ARG A 53 -4.63 -13.30 -0.01
C ARG A 53 -4.42 -14.73 0.48
N SER A 54 -3.27 -15.01 1.10
CA SER A 54 -2.97 -16.37 1.58
C SER A 54 -3.89 -16.78 2.72
N TYR A 55 -4.15 -15.86 3.65
CA TYR A 55 -5.05 -16.08 4.78
C TYR A 55 -6.46 -16.49 4.33
N LEU A 56 -7.04 -15.75 3.38
CA LEU A 56 -8.35 -16.10 2.83
C LEU A 56 -8.29 -17.41 2.05
N ASN A 57 -7.27 -17.65 1.22
CA ASN A 57 -7.14 -18.91 0.49
C ASN A 57 -7.10 -20.15 1.41
N GLU A 58 -6.44 -20.04 2.55
CA GLU A 58 -6.28 -21.15 3.50
C GLU A 58 -7.49 -21.32 4.42
N ARG A 59 -8.15 -20.22 4.81
CA ARG A 59 -9.13 -20.19 5.91
C ARG A 59 -10.56 -19.86 5.44
N PHE A 60 -10.81 -19.72 4.14
CA PHE A 60 -12.10 -19.19 3.63
C PHE A 60 -13.33 -19.90 4.18
N GLU A 61 -13.27 -21.23 4.26
CA GLU A 61 -14.36 -22.10 4.73
C GLU A 61 -14.50 -22.12 6.26
N GLU A 62 -13.43 -21.80 6.99
CA GLU A 62 -13.43 -21.71 8.45
C GLU A 62 -13.98 -20.37 8.95
N LEU A 63 -13.81 -19.31 8.15
CA LEU A 63 -14.26 -17.97 8.48
C LEU A 63 -15.77 -17.84 8.33
N SER A 64 -16.43 -17.42 9.40
CA SER A 64 -17.83 -17.02 9.34
C SER A 64 -18.01 -15.74 8.52
N TRP A 65 -19.26 -15.44 8.15
CA TRP A 65 -19.57 -14.15 7.53
C TRP A 65 -19.24 -12.96 8.43
N ASN A 66 -19.36 -13.12 9.75
CA ASN A 66 -19.00 -12.06 10.69
C ASN A 66 -17.49 -11.81 10.66
N ASP A 67 -16.66 -12.85 10.64
CA ASP A 67 -15.21 -12.68 10.53
C ASP A 67 -14.83 -11.94 9.23
N LYS A 68 -15.49 -12.28 8.12
CA LYS A 68 -15.27 -11.63 6.81
C LYS A 68 -15.68 -10.15 6.84
N LEU A 69 -16.81 -9.84 7.49
CA LEU A 69 -17.28 -8.47 7.67
C LEU A 69 -16.36 -7.67 8.60
N ASP A 70 -15.85 -8.28 9.67
CA ASP A 70 -14.91 -7.65 10.59
C ASP A 70 -13.58 -7.32 9.90
N LEU A 71 -13.08 -8.22 9.04
CA LEU A 71 -11.92 -7.94 8.18
C LEU A 71 -12.20 -6.75 7.25
N ALA A 72 -13.35 -6.74 6.57
CA ALA A 72 -13.72 -5.62 5.69
C ALA A 72 -13.83 -4.29 6.47
N PHE A 73 -14.42 -4.31 7.66
CA PHE A 73 -14.56 -3.15 8.52
C PHE A 73 -13.19 -2.59 8.96
N GLN A 74 -12.29 -3.46 9.40
CA GLN A 74 -10.91 -3.08 9.76
C GLN A 74 -10.16 -2.44 8.59
N LEU A 75 -10.29 -3.00 7.37
CA LEU A 75 -9.69 -2.41 6.17
C LEU A 75 -10.28 -1.02 5.90
N THR A 76 -11.60 -0.86 6.00
CA THR A 76 -12.23 0.46 5.81
C THR A 76 -11.78 1.49 6.85
N ASN A 77 -11.54 1.09 8.11
CA ASN A 77 -11.01 1.99 9.13
C ASN A 77 -9.57 2.41 8.81
N ALA A 78 -8.71 1.48 8.39
CA ALA A 78 -7.35 1.82 7.96
C ALA A 78 -7.37 2.85 6.81
N ILE A 79 -8.19 2.63 5.79
CA ILE A 79 -8.29 3.52 4.62
C ILE A 79 -8.90 4.88 4.99
N LEU A 80 -9.93 4.90 5.84
CA LEU A 80 -10.50 6.15 6.36
C LEU A 80 -9.43 6.97 7.09
N TYR A 81 -8.65 6.31 7.94
CA TYR A 81 -7.57 6.96 8.68
C TYR A 81 -6.49 7.53 7.74
N LEU A 82 -6.13 6.84 6.65
CA LEU A 82 -5.22 7.41 5.63
C LEU A 82 -5.81 8.65 4.96
N HIS A 83 -7.08 8.59 4.56
CA HIS A 83 -7.75 9.69 3.89
C HIS A 83 -7.89 10.92 4.78
N ASP A 84 -8.13 10.74 6.09
CA ASP A 84 -8.14 11.85 7.07
C ASP A 84 -6.78 12.56 7.18
N GLN A 85 -5.69 11.88 6.82
CA GLN A 85 -4.34 12.45 6.72
C GLN A 85 -3.99 12.91 5.29
N GLU A 86 -4.96 13.01 4.38
CA GLU A 86 -4.77 13.36 2.97
C GLU A 86 -3.86 12.37 2.20
N ILE A 87 -3.74 11.12 2.66
CA ILE A 87 -2.92 10.09 2.05
C ILE A 87 -3.80 9.11 1.27
N VAL A 88 -3.43 8.85 0.01
CA VAL A 88 -4.02 7.80 -0.82
C VAL A 88 -3.04 6.64 -0.93
N HIS A 89 -3.46 5.42 -0.60
CA HIS A 89 -2.60 4.22 -0.65
C HIS A 89 -2.04 3.93 -2.05
N ARG A 90 -2.85 4.21 -3.10
CA ARG A 90 -2.54 4.11 -4.54
C ARG A 90 -2.25 2.72 -5.12
N ASP A 91 -1.79 1.79 -4.31
CA ASP A 91 -1.58 0.39 -4.71
C ASP A 91 -2.20 -0.55 -3.69
N LEU A 92 -3.52 -0.42 -3.44
CA LEU A 92 -4.19 -1.25 -2.45
C LEU A 92 -4.55 -2.60 -3.07
N ASN A 93 -3.81 -3.65 -2.70
CA ASN A 93 -4.14 -5.02 -3.10
C ASN A 93 -4.05 -6.01 -1.93
N SER A 94 -4.55 -7.24 -2.12
CA SER A 94 -4.63 -8.24 -1.04
C SER A 94 -3.30 -8.82 -0.59
N ASN A 95 -2.18 -8.49 -1.25
CA ASN A 95 -0.84 -8.83 -0.80
C ASN A 95 -0.25 -7.78 0.15
N ASP A 96 -0.68 -6.53 0.06
CA ASP A 96 -0.21 -5.42 0.92
C ASP A 96 -0.93 -5.42 2.27
N ILE A 97 -1.98 -6.21 2.37
CA ILE A 97 -2.75 -6.40 3.60
C ILE A 97 -2.19 -7.64 4.30
N LEU A 98 -1.59 -7.48 5.47
CA LEU A 98 -1.16 -8.57 6.33
C LEU A 98 -2.21 -8.91 7.37
N VAL A 99 -2.15 -10.11 7.96
CA VAL A 99 -3.06 -10.54 9.03
C VAL A 99 -2.25 -10.96 10.25
N HIS A 100 -2.60 -10.41 11.41
CA HIS A 100 -2.04 -10.77 12.71
C HIS A 100 -3.18 -11.06 13.70
N LYS A 101 -3.30 -12.30 14.18
CA LYS A 101 -4.35 -12.69 15.16
C LYS A 101 -5.78 -12.23 14.76
N ASN A 102 -6.17 -12.47 13.50
CA ASN A 102 -7.43 -12.03 12.89
C ASN A 102 -7.60 -10.49 12.77
N THR A 103 -6.55 -9.72 13.03
CA THR A 103 -6.51 -8.28 12.80
C THR A 103 -5.77 -7.97 11.50
N ILE A 104 -6.35 -7.14 10.66
CA ILE A 104 -5.68 -6.64 9.45
C ILE A 104 -4.58 -5.66 9.83
N LYS A 105 -3.46 -5.74 9.12
CA LYS A 105 -2.36 -4.80 9.15
C LYS A 105 -2.07 -4.35 7.73
N LEU A 106 -2.56 -3.16 7.37
CA LEU A 106 -2.24 -2.52 6.11
C LEU A 106 -0.75 -2.17 6.09
N SER A 107 -0.05 -2.65 5.08
CA SER A 107 1.38 -2.48 4.85
C SER A 107 1.59 -1.91 3.46
N ASP A 108 2.83 -1.54 3.15
CA ASP A 108 3.28 -1.12 1.82
C ASP A 108 2.53 0.11 1.31
N PHE A 109 2.99 1.29 1.71
CA PHE A 109 2.38 2.57 1.36
C PHE A 109 2.66 3.00 -0.08
N GLY A 110 2.95 2.03 -0.96
CA GLY A 110 2.97 2.15 -2.41
C GLY A 110 3.84 3.29 -2.91
N LEU A 111 5.07 2.98 -3.31
CA LEU A 111 5.73 3.82 -4.30
C LEU A 111 4.84 3.85 -5.55
N ARG A 112 4.65 5.04 -6.14
CA ARG A 112 3.98 5.15 -7.44
C ARG A 112 4.66 4.18 -8.40
N GLU A 113 3.86 3.36 -9.10
CA GLU A 113 4.38 2.48 -10.13
C GLU A 113 5.28 3.27 -11.09
N THR A 114 6.46 2.72 -11.37
CA THR A 114 7.30 3.30 -12.43
C THR A 114 6.63 3.01 -13.76
N PRO A 115 6.45 4.00 -14.66
CA PRO A 115 5.92 3.77 -15.99
C PRO A 115 6.70 2.64 -16.68
N ILE A 116 5.98 1.71 -17.32
CA ILE A 116 6.62 0.66 -18.11
C ILE A 116 7.40 1.34 -19.25
N PRO A 117 8.65 0.91 -19.55
CA PRO A 117 9.40 1.49 -20.65
C PRO A 117 8.61 1.46 -21.96
N ASN A 118 8.59 2.59 -22.67
CA ASN A 118 7.81 2.81 -23.90
C ASN A 118 6.28 2.91 -23.71
N THR A 119 5.77 3.05 -22.49
CA THR A 119 4.38 3.51 -22.31
C THR A 119 4.23 4.91 -22.91
N PRO A 120 3.22 5.16 -23.75
CA PRO A 120 2.93 6.50 -24.28
C PRO A 120 2.73 7.55 -23.18
N ASP A 121 3.28 8.75 -23.36
CA ASP A 121 3.27 9.83 -22.35
C ASP A 121 1.83 10.25 -21.95
N ASP A 122 0.90 10.23 -22.90
CA ASP A 122 -0.52 10.50 -22.67
C ASP A 122 -1.18 9.45 -21.77
N TYR A 123 -0.82 8.18 -21.94
CA TYR A 123 -1.26 7.10 -21.07
C TYR A 123 -0.68 7.25 -19.66
N VAL A 124 0.62 7.60 -19.56
CA VAL A 124 1.28 7.91 -18.28
C VAL A 124 0.60 9.05 -17.56
N MET A 125 0.31 10.14 -18.26
CA MET A 125 -0.39 11.29 -17.69
C MET A 125 -1.79 10.90 -17.21
N THR A 126 -2.54 10.15 -18.02
CA THR A 126 -3.92 9.77 -17.70
C THR A 126 -4.02 8.98 -16.39
N TYR A 127 -3.23 7.92 -16.20
CA TYR A 127 -3.30 7.16 -14.95
C TYR A 127 -2.69 7.93 -13.77
N THR A 128 -1.66 8.77 -14.01
CA THR A 128 -1.06 9.61 -12.96
C THR A 128 -2.06 10.63 -12.44
N ASP A 129 -2.86 11.24 -13.32
CA ASP A 129 -3.91 12.20 -12.97
C ASP A 129 -5.08 11.52 -12.25
N CYS A 130 -5.43 10.28 -12.63
CA CYS A 130 -6.41 9.46 -11.89
C CYS A 130 -6.00 9.24 -10.43
N TRP A 131 -4.69 9.28 -10.14
CA TRP A 131 -4.13 9.11 -8.80
C TRP A 131 -3.75 10.42 -8.11
N ASN A 132 -4.34 11.56 -8.53
CA ASN A 132 -4.14 12.82 -7.85
C ASN A 132 -4.58 12.72 -6.36
N ASP A 133 -3.77 13.25 -5.45
CA ASP A 133 -4.07 13.21 -4.01
C ASP A 133 -5.37 13.94 -3.70
N LYS A 134 -5.62 15.03 -4.43
CA LYS A 134 -6.83 15.84 -4.35
C LYS A 134 -7.92 15.24 -5.23
N PRO A 135 -9.02 14.73 -4.65
CA PRO A 135 -10.11 14.12 -5.43
C PRO A 135 -10.68 15.05 -6.50
N GLU A 136 -10.73 16.36 -6.23
CA GLU A 136 -11.21 17.40 -7.15
C GLU A 136 -10.32 17.60 -8.38
N ASN A 137 -9.07 17.16 -8.32
CA ASN A 137 -8.13 17.23 -9.43
C ASN A 137 -8.08 15.94 -10.26
N ARG A 138 -8.80 14.89 -9.84
CA ARG A 138 -8.86 13.63 -10.59
C ARG A 138 -9.78 13.83 -11.81
N PRO A 139 -9.39 13.31 -12.99
CA PRO A 139 -10.24 13.38 -14.17
C PRO A 139 -11.51 12.55 -13.97
N THR A 140 -12.61 13.06 -14.52
CA THR A 140 -13.86 12.31 -14.64
C THR A 140 -13.72 11.19 -15.67
N ILE A 141 -14.59 10.18 -15.59
CA ILE A 141 -14.63 9.09 -16.57
C ILE A 141 -14.78 9.62 -18.01
N ASN A 142 -15.52 10.71 -18.22
CA ASN A 142 -15.71 11.32 -19.53
C ASN A 142 -14.43 11.98 -20.06
N GLN A 143 -13.62 12.58 -19.18
CA GLN A 143 -12.31 13.13 -19.56
C GLN A 143 -11.35 12.02 -19.95
N ASN A 144 -11.35 10.89 -19.23
CA ASN A 144 -10.50 9.74 -19.54
C ASN A 144 -10.82 9.11 -20.90
N LEU A 145 -12.12 9.03 -21.27
CA LEU A 145 -12.56 8.44 -22.52
C LEU A 145 -12.17 9.25 -23.77
N GLN A 146 -11.90 10.55 -23.65
CA GLN A 146 -11.48 11.38 -24.78
C GLN A 146 -10.05 11.03 -25.26
N PHE A 147 -9.21 10.49 -24.38
CA PHE A 147 -7.84 10.08 -24.72
C PHE A 147 -7.77 8.73 -25.47
N HIS A 148 -8.88 8.01 -25.60
CA HIS A 148 -8.95 6.71 -26.31
C HIS A 148 -9.60 6.84 -27.71
N GLN A 149 -9.86 8.06 -28.19
CA GLN A 149 -10.30 8.31 -29.56
C GLN A 149 -9.10 8.60 -30.48
N ILE A 150 -8.35 7.55 -30.80
CA ILE A 150 -7.38 7.51 -31.91
C ILE A 150 -7.71 6.29 -32.78
#